data_AF-A0AAW7VX15-F1
#
_entry.id   AF-A0AAW7VX15-F1
#
_cell.length_a   1.000
_cell.length_b   1.000
_cell.length_c   1.000
_cell.angle_alpha   90.00
_cell.angle_beta   90.00
_cell.angle_gamma   90.00
#
_symmetry.space_group_name_H-M   'P 1'
#
loop_
_entity.id
_entity.type
_entity.pdbx_description
1 polymer ?
#
loop_
_entity_poly.entity_id
_entity_poly.type
_entity_poly.pdbx_seq_one_letter_code
_entity_poly.pdbx_strand_id
1 'polypeptide(L)'
;MNFFFKLLGAGVSLGAGFLGTKLVNKGWEKATGHKPPTGHDDVETSLRSALTFALVSAFVSTLIQVLTSRGTQRAIARFAKSQDII
;
A
#
# COMPACT_ATOMS: atom_id res chain seq x y z
N MET A 1 -12.18 26.80 5.69
CA MET A 1 -11.49 25.51 5.42
C MET A 1 -12.33 24.72 4.44
N ASN A 2 -11.85 24.60 3.20
CA ASN A 2 -12.67 24.33 2.02
C ASN A 2 -13.24 22.91 1.97
N PHE A 3 -14.55 22.79 2.18
CA PHE A 3 -15.37 21.57 2.05
C PHE A 3 -15.09 20.79 0.75
N PHE A 4 -14.77 21.50 -0.34
CA PHE A 4 -14.40 20.93 -1.63
C PHE A 4 -13.16 20.01 -1.56
N PHE A 5 -12.12 20.39 -0.80
CA PHE A 5 -10.94 19.54 -0.61
C PHE A 5 -11.24 18.32 0.25
N LYS A 6 -12.18 18.43 1.21
CA LYS A 6 -12.67 17.29 1.98
C LYS A 6 -13.43 16.29 1.10
N LEU A 7 -14.27 16.79 0.19
CA LEU A 7 -15.05 15.96 -0.72
C LEU A 7 -14.17 15.30 -1.80
N LEU A 8 -13.20 16.04 -2.35
CA LEU A 8 -12.18 15.49 -3.23
C LEU A 8 -11.31 14.46 -2.50
N GLY A 9 -10.84 14.75 -1.29
CA GLY A 9 -10.06 13.81 -0.48
C GLY A 9 -10.83 12.54 -0.16
N ALA A 10 -12.11 12.65 0.18
CA ALA A 10 -12.99 11.51 0.41
C ALA A 10 -13.23 10.71 -0.89
N GLY A 11 -13.52 11.38 -2.00
CA GLY A 11 -13.71 10.73 -3.31
C GLY A 11 -12.46 10.00 -3.80
N VAL A 12 -11.29 10.62 -3.64
CA VAL A 12 -9.99 10.00 -3.97
C VAL A 12 -9.71 8.81 -3.03
N SER A 13 -10.02 8.92 -1.74
CA SER A 13 -9.82 7.81 -0.79
C SER A 13 -10.70 6.61 -1.11
N LEU A 14 -11.97 6.84 -1.46
CA LEU A 14 -12.90 5.78 -1.89
C LEU A 14 -12.45 5.15 -3.22
N GLY A 15 -12.07 5.97 -4.20
CA GLY A 15 -11.56 5.48 -5.48
C GLY A 15 -10.25 4.70 -5.33
N ALA A 16 -9.33 5.18 -4.48
CA ALA A 16 -8.08 4.51 -4.17
C ALA A 16 -8.31 3.20 -3.41
N GLY A 17 -9.28 3.15 -2.50
CA GLY A 17 -9.70 1.92 -1.83
C GLY A 17 -10.19 0.88 -2.84
N PHE A 18 -11.12 1.25 -3.72
CA PHE A 18 -11.68 0.34 -4.73
C PHE A 18 -10.63 -0.17 -5.72
N LEU A 19 -9.80 0.73 -6.24
CA LEU A 19 -8.71 0.37 -7.16
C LEU A 19 -7.62 -0.43 -6.46
N GLY A 20 -7.27 -0.06 -5.22
CA GLY A 20 -6.30 -0.75 -4.39
C GLY A 20 -6.70 -2.20 -4.13
N THR A 21 -7.94 -2.43 -3.70
CA THR A 21 -8.46 -3.80 -3.50
C THR A 21 -8.40 -4.62 -4.78
N LYS A 22 -8.76 -4.03 -5.93
CA LYS A 22 -8.73 -4.73 -7.22
C LYS A 22 -7.30 -5.08 -7.66
N LEU A 23 -6.35 -4.17 -7.44
CA LEU A 23 -4.94 -4.39 -7.75
C LEU A 23 -4.32 -5.45 -6.84
N VAL A 24 -4.63 -5.40 -5.54
CA VAL A 24 -4.18 -6.41 -4.57
C VAL A 24 -4.75 -7.78 -4.92
N ASN A 25 -6.05 -7.88 -5.22
CA ASN A 25 -6.69 -9.14 -5.61
C ASN A 25 -6.09 -9.72 -6.90
N LYS A 26 -5.89 -8.89 -7.93
CA LYS A 26 -5.24 -9.32 -9.18
C LYS A 26 -3.77 -9.69 -8.99
N GLY A 27 -3.04 -8.93 -8.18
CA GLY A 27 -1.65 -9.23 -7.85
C GLY A 27 -1.53 -10.57 -7.12
N TRP A 28 -2.45 -10.84 -6.20
CA TRP A 28 -2.53 -12.09 -5.45
C TRP A 28 -2.87 -13.28 -6.34
N GLU A 29 -3.93 -13.17 -7.14
CA GLU A 29 -4.32 -14.23 -8.07
C GLU A 29 -3.20 -14.55 -9.07
N LYS A 30 -2.49 -13.52 -9.56
CA LYS A 30 -1.36 -13.69 -10.48
C LYS A 30 -0.12 -14.30 -9.83
N ALA A 31 0.17 -13.96 -8.57
CA ALA A 31 1.36 -14.43 -7.87
C ALA A 31 1.17 -15.82 -7.25
N THR A 32 -0.02 -16.10 -6.73
CA THR A 32 -0.32 -17.32 -5.95
C THR A 32 -1.15 -18.34 -6.74
N GLY A 33 -1.75 -17.94 -7.87
CA GLY A 33 -2.58 -18.80 -8.71
C GLY A 33 -3.94 -19.19 -8.08
N HIS A 34 -4.23 -18.68 -6.89
CA HIS A 34 -5.42 -19.01 -6.09
C HIS A 34 -6.05 -17.72 -5.57
N LYS A 35 -7.37 -17.75 -5.34
CA LYS A 35 -8.10 -16.61 -4.78
C LYS A 35 -7.51 -16.21 -3.42
N PRO A 36 -7.41 -14.90 -3.11
CA PRO A 36 -6.91 -14.43 -1.83
C PRO A 36 -7.69 -15.06 -0.68
N PRO A 37 -7.00 -15.53 0.38
CA PRO A 37 -7.65 -16.22 1.49
C PRO A 37 -8.57 -15.22 2.19
N THR A 38 -9.84 -15.29 1.83
CA THR A 38 -10.91 -14.46 2.37
C THR A 38 -11.60 -15.27 3.45
N GLY A 39 -10.90 -15.45 4.58
CA GLY A 39 -11.46 -15.87 5.85
C GLY A 39 -12.05 -17.29 5.94
N HIS A 40 -11.50 -18.03 6.91
CA HIS A 40 -12.18 -19.03 7.75
C HIS A 40 -12.38 -20.49 7.33
N ASP A 41 -12.01 -20.94 6.12
CA ASP A 41 -12.41 -22.32 5.76
C ASP A 41 -11.33 -23.41 5.92
N ASP A 42 -10.04 -23.08 6.09
CA ASP A 42 -8.99 -24.10 6.27
C ASP A 42 -7.89 -23.65 7.24
N VAL A 43 -7.96 -24.09 8.51
CA VAL A 43 -7.01 -23.73 9.59
C VAL A 43 -5.59 -24.22 9.31
N GLU A 44 -5.42 -25.34 8.59
CA GLU A 44 -4.10 -25.91 8.28
C GLU A 44 -3.46 -25.27 7.03
N THR A 45 -4.25 -25.02 5.99
CA THR A 45 -3.83 -24.17 4.84
C THR A 45 -3.56 -22.74 5.29
N SER A 46 -4.27 -22.25 6.31
CA SER A 46 -4.12 -20.91 6.88
C SER A 46 -2.71 -20.65 7.39
N LEU A 47 -2.02 -21.59 8.04
CA LEU A 47 -0.68 -21.33 8.59
C LEU A 47 0.37 -21.10 7.50
N ARG A 48 0.42 -21.97 6.49
CA ARG A 48 1.36 -21.82 5.36
C ARG A 48 0.99 -20.62 4.49
N SER A 49 -0.30 -20.43 4.20
CA SER A 49 -0.78 -19.29 3.43
C SER A 49 -0.62 -17.96 4.17
N ALA A 50 -0.81 -17.93 5.49
CA ALA A 50 -0.58 -16.75 6.33
C ALA A 50 0.91 -16.41 6.44
N LEU A 51 1.80 -17.40 6.57
CA LEU A 51 3.25 -17.14 6.51
C LEU A 51 3.67 -16.58 5.15
N THR A 52 3.12 -17.12 4.07
CA THR A 52 3.41 -16.64 2.70
C THR A 52 2.83 -15.24 2.50
N PHE A 53 1.61 -14.98 2.98
CA PHE A 53 1.00 -13.64 3.00
C PHE A 53 1.84 -12.66 3.81
N ALA A 54 2.22 -13.02 5.04
CA ALA A 54 3.03 -12.18 5.90
C ALA A 54 4.39 -11.85 5.28
N LEU A 55 5.07 -12.82 4.67
CA LEU A 55 6.33 -12.60 3.95
C LEU A 55 6.15 -11.66 2.75
N VAL A 56 5.13 -11.89 1.93
CA VAL A 56 4.84 -11.04 0.76
C VAL A 56 4.42 -9.64 1.19
N SER A 57 3.57 -9.50 2.20
CA SER A 57 3.15 -8.23 2.77
C SER A 57 4.32 -7.48 3.40
N ALA A 58 5.20 -8.17 4.14
CA ALA A 58 6.40 -7.58 4.71
C ALA A 58 7.36 -7.12 3.61
N PHE A 59 7.54 -7.92 2.56
CA PHE A 59 8.36 -7.56 1.41
C PHE A 59 7.84 -6.30 0.72
N VAL A 60 6.55 -6.26 0.38
CA VAL A 60 5.91 -5.10 -0.25
C VAL A 60 5.98 -3.87 0.66
N SER A 61 5.71 -4.03 1.95
CA SER A 61 5.78 -2.94 2.93
C SER A 61 7.19 -2.36 3.02
N THR A 62 8.21 -3.23 3.00
CA THR A 62 9.62 -2.81 3.02
C THR A 62 9.98 -2.07 1.74
N LEU A 63 9.52 -2.52 0.57
CA LEU A 63 9.72 -1.80 -0.69
C LEU A 63 9.07 -0.41 -0.64
N ILE A 64 7.83 -0.30 -0.16
CA ILE A 64 7.16 0.99 0.01
C ILE A 64 7.94 1.87 1.00
N GLN A 65 8.38 1.33 2.14
CA GLN A 65 9.18 2.09 3.10
C GLN A 65 10.50 2.57 2.50
N VAL A 66 11.23 1.74 1.77
CA VAL A 66 12.48 2.15 1.12
C VAL A 66 12.22 3.22 0.05
N LEU A 67 11.20 3.06 -0.78
CA LEU A 67 10.85 4.03 -1.81
C LEU A 67 10.37 5.35 -1.20
N THR A 68 9.53 5.29 -0.18
CA THR A 68 9.06 6.45 0.58
C THR A 68 10.22 7.11 1.30
N SER A 69 11.06 6.40 2.06
CA SER A 69 12.23 6.98 2.73
C SER A 69 13.18 7.63 1.73
N ARG A 70 13.40 7.04 0.55
CA ARG A 70 14.20 7.67 -0.52
C ARG A 70 13.50 8.89 -1.13
N GLY A 71 12.20 8.82 -1.36
CA GLY A 71 11.38 9.91 -1.90
C GLY A 71 11.28 11.09 -0.94
N THR A 72 10.98 10.81 0.33
CA THR A 72 10.94 11.75 1.44
C THR A 72 12.30 12.37 1.68
N GLN A 73 13.41 11.61 1.67
CA GLN A 73 14.75 12.22 1.77
C GLN A 73 15.07 13.14 0.58
N ARG A 74 14.67 12.77 -0.65
CA ARG A 74 14.82 13.66 -1.82
C ARG A 74 13.94 14.90 -1.75
N ALA A 75 12.72 14.76 -1.24
CA ALA A 75 11.78 15.87 -1.06
C ALA A 75 12.29 16.81 0.05
N ILE A 76 12.65 16.28 1.21
CA ILE A 76 13.25 17.03 2.32
C ILE A 76 14.53 17.71 1.87
N ALA A 77 15.44 17.03 1.13
CA ALA A 77 16.64 17.68 0.60
C ALA A 77 16.33 18.83 -0.36
N ARG A 78 15.26 18.71 -1.17
CA ARG A 78 14.77 19.80 -2.02
C ARG A 78 14.14 20.94 -1.23
N PHE A 79 13.41 20.65 -0.17
CA PHE A 79 12.82 21.66 0.73
C PHE A 79 13.87 22.34 1.60
N ALA A 80 14.84 21.61 2.16
CA ALA A 80 15.96 22.13 2.92
C ALA A 80 16.82 23.08 2.07
N LYS A 81 17.08 22.73 0.80
CA LYS A 81 17.78 23.62 -0.14
C LYS A 81 17.02 24.93 -0.40
N SER A 82 15.70 24.95 -0.23
CA SER A 82 14.88 26.15 -0.38
C SER A 82 14.80 27.00 0.89
N GLN A 83 15.06 26.41 2.07
CA GLN A 83 15.04 27.11 3.35
C GLN A 83 16.35 27.83 3.67
N ASP A 84 17.47 27.40 3.08
CA ASP A 84 18.81 27.98 3.29
C ASP A 84 19.10 29.21 2.40
N ILE A 85 18.12 29.63 1.58
CA ILE A 85 18.20 30.80 0.67
C ILE A 85 17.23 31.91 1.11
N ILE A 86 16.75 31.90 2.36
CA ILE A 86 15.89 32.96 2.93
C ILE A 86 16.59 33.58 4.14
#